data_AF-A0A1H9BV86-F1
#
_entry.id   AF-A0A1H9BV86-F1
#
_cell.length_a   1.000
_cell.length_b   1.000
_cell.length_c   1.000
_cell.angle_alpha   90.00
_cell.angle_beta   90.00
_cell.angle_gamma   90.00
#
_symmetry.space_group_name_H-M   'P 1'
#
loop_
_entity.id
_entity.type
_entity.pdbx_description
1 polymer ?
#
loop_
_entity_poly.entity_id
_entity_poly.type
_entity_poly.pdbx_seq_one_letter_code
_entity_poly.pdbx_strand_id
1 'polypeptide(L)'
;MGEIIFDKSRKNLKKVYNRIQSDKLARVINEEEVLFLAIGGYNRTFELLLAMGLYKDDIATFSNLNLTNTFIEETHNKKVLYIRKINYVTNVNKTLSYTKKTLDLNVADTFEESMLIYKTAERMFGTGKNKHHWIKPSIVVLDDQSLNLQFDGHRFHYQNEIGFVQIRNRNANPYDIVKEIQDVEEADKMMFALYQDNGVDETEVLDALTRLHQAVSRNIDDEWYFKPTEFKKVVGSNQLANRLKEIKELSIRQLKNNKKLGKENACWVIVPETAFEFKGFDYQDEEEIFNMELEQEAMEEEQQAIQTEQLLNSILMKEMTINLKVGYQGNQMRSSDNETLHSFIRSVDKMEEDLEATSLLQGASTEQEYKHVKANYVAYFLDGNFKNDIRTNENYLGGKILLALDIDDGNLGRQEVERKLEAQGLFGLVYPTAKYYYDGSLRWRVIMMADEEMDVDSYRNTIKGVSKMLNIEIDSASEKIAQLMGMPFKYKDISIVTGTKVNVKQFNRDKEKVIDFNTTITTNKSIMDFNHPQAFKLKRVIEQGVPEGKRNNTYFEVIRYLRDTLNNPSFKNQHDEARELEEKVIQQMYADGLTEKEVEVICREI
;
A
#
# COMPACT_ATOMS: atom_id res chain seq x y z
N MET A 1 -51.47 -9.40 18.01
CA MET A 1 -51.29 -8.90 16.63
C MET A 1 -49.79 -8.84 16.43
N GLY A 2 -49.26 -9.49 15.39
CA GLY A 2 -47.81 -9.49 15.13
C GLY A 2 -47.31 -8.09 14.80
N GLU A 3 -46.04 -7.83 15.08
CA GLU A 3 -45.37 -6.55 14.82
C GLU A 3 -45.54 -6.10 13.36
N ILE A 4 -46.04 -4.88 13.15
CA ILE A 4 -46.17 -4.31 11.79
C ILE A 4 -44.82 -3.69 11.38
N ILE A 5 -44.05 -3.19 12.34
CA ILE A 5 -42.77 -2.50 12.18
C ILE A 5 -41.73 -3.11 13.13
N PHE A 6 -40.47 -3.19 12.71
CA PHE A 6 -39.37 -3.58 13.61
C PHE A 6 -39.17 -2.54 14.74
N ASP A 7 -38.85 -2.99 15.95
CA ASP A 7 -38.69 -2.13 17.14
C ASP A 7 -37.75 -0.93 16.91
N LYS A 8 -36.58 -1.14 16.31
CA LYS A 8 -35.62 -0.06 16.00
C LYS A 8 -36.17 0.92 14.94
N SER A 9 -36.94 0.42 13.96
CA SER A 9 -37.60 1.27 12.95
C SER A 9 -38.73 2.12 13.53
N ARG A 10 -39.43 1.65 14.58
CA ARG A 10 -40.48 2.45 15.26
C ARG A 10 -39.91 3.74 15.85
N LYS A 11 -38.71 3.70 16.44
CA LYS A 11 -38.05 4.88 17.04
C LYS A 11 -37.69 5.96 15.99
N ASN A 12 -37.18 5.56 14.83
CA ASN A 12 -36.92 6.47 13.69
C ASN A 12 -38.20 7.12 13.18
N LEU A 13 -39.25 6.31 12.99
CA LEU A 13 -40.55 6.79 12.51
C LEU A 13 -41.23 7.72 13.54
N LYS A 14 -41.06 7.42 14.84
CA LYS A 14 -41.52 8.24 15.95
C LYS A 14 -40.85 9.62 15.98
N LYS A 15 -39.54 9.70 15.72
CA LYS A 15 -38.83 10.99 15.63
C LYS A 15 -39.41 11.88 14.53
N VAL A 16 -39.68 11.30 13.36
CA VAL A 16 -40.35 12.02 12.25
C VAL A 16 -41.77 12.43 12.62
N TYR A 17 -42.54 11.54 13.25
CA TYR A 17 -43.88 11.85 13.75
C TYR A 17 -43.88 13.04 14.73
N ASN A 18 -42.99 13.03 15.73
CA ASN A 18 -42.87 14.12 16.69
C ASN A 18 -42.45 15.44 16.00
N ARG A 19 -41.56 15.39 15.00
CA ARG A 19 -41.17 16.57 14.20
C ARG A 19 -42.29 17.13 13.31
N ILE A 20 -43.20 16.28 12.84
CA ILE A 20 -44.39 16.73 12.11
C ILE A 20 -45.34 17.51 13.02
N GLN A 21 -45.43 17.06 14.28
CA GLN A 21 -46.32 17.61 15.31
C GLN A 21 -45.75 18.84 16.04
N SER A 22 -44.43 19.10 15.96
CA SER A 22 -43.81 20.27 16.58
C SER A 22 -44.22 21.58 15.89
N ASP A 23 -44.45 22.62 16.70
CA ASP A 23 -45.15 23.85 16.27
C ASP A 23 -44.29 24.80 15.41
N LYS A 24 -44.96 25.63 14.59
CA LYS A 24 -44.38 26.42 13.47
C LYS A 24 -43.30 27.46 13.84
N LEU A 25 -43.19 27.84 15.11
CA LEU A 25 -42.32 28.93 15.57
C LEU A 25 -40.82 28.56 15.60
N ALA A 26 -40.48 27.28 15.79
CA ALA A 26 -39.09 26.83 15.81
C ALA A 26 -38.44 26.90 14.40
N ARG A 27 -39.21 26.66 13.34
CA ARG A 27 -38.72 26.64 11.94
C ARG A 27 -38.27 27.97 11.37
N VAL A 28 -38.76 29.08 11.94
CA VAL A 28 -38.45 30.43 11.45
C VAL A 28 -37.25 31.02 12.19
N ILE A 29 -36.93 30.50 13.38
CA ILE A 29 -35.94 31.06 14.29
C ILE A 29 -34.71 30.14 14.45
N ASN A 30 -34.87 28.82 14.33
CA ASN A 30 -33.79 27.85 14.46
C ASN A 30 -33.50 27.13 13.13
N GLU A 31 -32.21 26.92 12.86
CA GLU A 31 -31.70 25.96 11.88
C GLU A 31 -32.08 24.54 12.32
N GLU A 32 -33.33 24.13 12.08
CA GLU A 32 -33.75 22.75 12.32
C GLU A 32 -32.92 21.81 11.44
N GLU A 33 -32.28 20.83 12.07
CA GLU A 33 -31.60 19.77 11.35
C GLU A 33 -32.56 19.03 10.43
N VAL A 34 -32.11 18.77 9.19
CA VAL A 34 -32.86 18.01 8.18
C VAL A 34 -32.82 16.53 8.54
N LEU A 35 -33.99 15.95 8.80
CA LEU A 35 -34.16 14.52 9.02
C LEU A 35 -34.33 13.80 7.68
N PHE A 36 -33.43 12.86 7.36
CA PHE A 36 -33.57 11.99 6.21
C PHE A 36 -34.12 10.63 6.66
N LEU A 37 -35.24 10.20 6.07
CA LEU A 37 -35.87 8.93 6.37
C LEU A 37 -36.13 8.12 5.09
N ALA A 38 -35.59 6.91 5.03
CA ALA A 38 -35.89 5.92 4.00
C ALA A 38 -36.97 4.95 4.50
N ILE A 39 -38.06 4.81 3.73
CA ILE A 39 -39.16 3.87 4.03
C ILE A 39 -39.15 2.74 3.00
N GLY A 40 -38.88 1.53 3.47
CA GLY A 40 -38.80 0.31 2.68
C GLY A 40 -40.03 -0.60 2.84
N GLY A 41 -40.46 -1.21 1.73
CA GLY A 41 -41.47 -2.27 1.74
C GLY A 41 -42.93 -1.84 1.95
N TYR A 42 -43.23 -0.54 1.98
CA TYR A 42 -44.58 -0.02 2.19
C TYR A 42 -45.16 0.64 0.93
N ASN A 43 -46.44 0.41 0.64
CA ASN A 43 -47.08 0.95 -0.56
C ASN A 43 -47.86 2.24 -0.33
N ARG A 44 -48.03 2.67 0.93
CA ARG A 44 -48.95 3.75 1.31
C ARG A 44 -48.25 4.87 2.08
N THR A 45 -46.98 5.12 1.75
CA THR A 45 -46.10 6.07 2.46
C THR A 45 -46.67 7.49 2.46
N PHE A 46 -47.26 7.93 1.35
CA PHE A 46 -47.91 9.24 1.28
C PHE A 46 -49.14 9.32 2.21
N GLU A 47 -49.97 8.29 2.24
CA GLU A 47 -51.11 8.21 3.16
C GLU A 47 -50.68 8.13 4.62
N LEU A 48 -49.52 7.54 4.91
CA LEU A 48 -48.92 7.54 6.24
C LEU A 48 -48.51 8.94 6.69
N LEU A 49 -47.90 9.74 5.82
CA LEU A 49 -47.59 11.14 6.12
C LEU A 49 -48.85 11.96 6.43
N LEU A 50 -49.94 11.71 5.72
CA LEU A 50 -51.24 12.32 6.03
C LEU A 50 -51.80 11.84 7.38
N ALA A 51 -51.73 10.54 7.66
CA ALA A 51 -52.18 9.96 8.94
C ALA A 51 -51.34 10.45 10.13
N MET A 52 -50.08 10.82 9.90
CA MET A 52 -49.20 11.47 10.88
C MET A 52 -49.57 12.93 11.16
N GLY A 53 -50.54 13.51 10.45
CA GLY A 53 -51.07 14.86 10.72
C GLY A 53 -50.67 15.94 9.73
N LEU A 54 -50.12 15.59 8.56
CA LEU A 54 -49.81 16.56 7.49
C LEU A 54 -51.01 16.80 6.58
N TYR A 55 -51.11 18.03 6.06
CA TYR A 55 -52.00 18.33 4.93
C TYR A 55 -51.26 18.08 3.61
N LYS A 56 -52.01 17.85 2.53
CA LYS A 56 -51.39 17.67 1.19
C LYS A 56 -50.52 18.85 0.79
N ASP A 57 -50.93 20.06 1.15
CA ASP A 57 -50.19 21.29 0.85
C ASP A 57 -48.91 21.44 1.68
N ASP A 58 -48.72 20.63 2.73
CA ASP A 58 -47.49 20.59 3.51
C ASP A 58 -46.41 19.69 2.88
N ILE A 59 -46.75 18.92 1.84
CA ILE A 59 -45.88 17.91 1.23
C ILE A 59 -45.51 18.34 -0.19
N ALA A 60 -44.21 18.49 -0.46
CA ALA A 60 -43.68 18.63 -1.81
C ALA A 60 -43.25 17.24 -2.33
N THR A 61 -43.61 16.89 -3.57
CA THR A 61 -43.29 15.57 -4.15
C THR A 61 -42.34 15.71 -5.33
N PHE A 62 -41.18 15.05 -5.28
CA PHE A 62 -40.15 15.11 -6.32
C PHE A 62 -39.57 13.73 -6.61
N SER A 63 -38.74 13.61 -7.64
CA SER A 63 -38.02 12.37 -7.98
C SER A 63 -36.53 12.40 -7.60
N ASN A 64 -35.97 13.58 -7.30
CA ASN A 64 -34.58 13.77 -6.89
C ASN A 64 -34.39 15.07 -6.10
N LEU A 65 -33.16 15.34 -5.66
CA LEU A 65 -32.74 16.49 -4.87
C LEU A 65 -32.07 17.60 -5.71
N ASN A 66 -32.55 17.84 -6.93
CA ASN A 66 -31.96 18.89 -7.78
C ASN A 66 -32.49 20.28 -7.39
N LEU A 67 -31.64 21.11 -6.80
CA LEU A 67 -31.92 22.48 -6.31
C LEU A 67 -32.12 23.51 -7.43
N THR A 68 -33.02 23.24 -8.37
CA THR A 68 -33.45 24.19 -9.42
C THR A 68 -34.31 25.32 -8.83
N ASN A 69 -34.46 26.43 -9.54
CA ASN A 69 -35.33 27.53 -9.07
C ASN A 69 -36.78 27.07 -8.85
N THR A 70 -37.31 26.24 -9.75
CA THR A 70 -38.65 25.66 -9.61
C THR A 70 -38.76 24.76 -8.39
N PHE A 71 -37.75 23.93 -8.12
CA PHE A 71 -37.70 23.11 -6.89
C PHE A 71 -37.74 23.98 -5.64
N ILE A 72 -36.94 25.06 -5.60
CA ILE A 72 -36.87 25.98 -4.46
C ILE A 72 -38.22 26.67 -4.24
N GLU A 73 -38.87 27.12 -5.31
CA GLU A 73 -40.19 27.77 -5.26
C GLU A 73 -41.30 26.83 -4.77
N GLU A 74 -41.32 25.58 -5.26
CA GLU A 74 -42.36 24.60 -4.92
C GLU A 74 -42.18 23.97 -3.54
N THR A 75 -40.94 23.91 -3.03
CA THR A 75 -40.62 23.37 -1.70
C THR A 75 -40.67 24.42 -0.60
N HIS A 76 -40.73 25.70 -0.95
CA HIS A 76 -40.76 26.78 0.03
C HIS A 76 -41.96 26.65 0.99
N ASN A 77 -41.69 26.73 2.30
CA ASN A 77 -42.66 26.56 3.39
C ASN A 77 -43.31 25.16 3.50
N LYS A 78 -42.90 24.19 2.69
CA LYS A 78 -43.37 22.81 2.84
C LYS A 78 -42.75 22.19 4.11
N LYS A 79 -43.50 21.29 4.75
CA LYS A 79 -43.04 20.57 5.94
C LYS A 79 -42.23 19.33 5.61
N VAL A 80 -42.62 18.63 4.55
CA VAL A 80 -41.99 17.38 4.12
C VAL A 80 -41.67 17.46 2.64
N LEU A 81 -40.45 17.05 2.29
CA LEU A 81 -40.08 16.69 0.94
C LEU A 81 -40.21 15.17 0.79
N TYR A 82 -41.01 14.73 -0.15
CA TYR A 82 -41.30 13.33 -0.41
C TYR A 82 -40.75 12.93 -1.78
N ILE A 83 -39.73 12.09 -1.78
CA ILE A 83 -38.98 11.70 -2.97
C ILE A 83 -39.47 10.35 -3.44
N ARG A 84 -40.10 10.32 -4.61
CA ARG A 84 -40.61 9.11 -5.25
C ARG A 84 -39.59 8.57 -6.23
N LYS A 85 -39.13 7.34 -5.97
CA LYS A 85 -38.34 6.50 -6.89
C LYS A 85 -37.01 7.13 -7.31
N ILE A 86 -35.96 6.77 -6.60
CA ILE A 86 -34.61 7.18 -6.93
C ILE A 86 -34.07 6.13 -7.90
N ASN A 87 -33.79 6.49 -9.15
CA ASN A 87 -33.46 5.51 -10.20
C ASN A 87 -32.04 4.90 -10.03
N TYR A 88 -31.82 4.08 -8.98
CA TYR A 88 -30.54 3.42 -8.71
C TYR A 88 -30.34 2.07 -9.44
N VAL A 89 -31.36 1.61 -10.16
CA VAL A 89 -31.40 0.26 -10.73
C VAL A 89 -30.99 0.32 -12.20
N THR A 90 -29.79 -0.17 -12.53
CA THR A 90 -29.28 -0.22 -13.91
C THR A 90 -29.62 -1.50 -14.65
N ASN A 91 -29.72 -2.64 -13.96
CA ASN A 91 -30.01 -3.91 -14.61
C ASN A 91 -31.01 -4.75 -13.81
N VAL A 92 -32.02 -5.26 -14.52
CA VAL A 92 -33.09 -6.10 -13.98
C VAL A 92 -32.94 -7.47 -14.62
N ASN A 93 -32.17 -8.36 -14.00
CA ASN A 93 -32.00 -9.72 -14.48
C ASN A 93 -33.25 -10.53 -14.09
N LYS A 94 -34.17 -10.68 -15.05
CA LYS A 94 -35.38 -11.48 -14.86
C LYS A 94 -35.09 -12.93 -15.24
N THR A 95 -35.09 -13.83 -14.27
CA THR A 95 -35.26 -15.26 -14.52
C THR A 95 -36.65 -15.71 -14.05
N LEU A 96 -37.09 -16.91 -14.44
CA LEU A 96 -38.46 -17.42 -14.19
C LEU A 96 -38.88 -17.45 -12.70
N SER A 97 -37.94 -17.30 -11.76
CA SER A 97 -38.21 -17.42 -10.32
C SER A 97 -37.76 -16.23 -9.45
N TYR A 98 -36.98 -15.28 -9.95
CA TYR A 98 -36.71 -14.01 -9.24
C TYR A 98 -36.15 -12.93 -10.16
N THR A 99 -36.24 -11.68 -9.68
CA THR A 99 -35.69 -10.50 -10.34
C THR A 99 -34.49 -10.00 -9.54
N LYS A 100 -33.27 -10.15 -10.06
CA LYS A 100 -32.06 -9.55 -9.45
C LYS A 100 -31.88 -8.14 -9.98
N LYS A 101 -31.91 -7.15 -9.08
CA LYS A 101 -31.61 -5.75 -9.42
C LYS A 101 -30.18 -5.45 -8.96
N THR A 102 -29.34 -4.92 -9.85
CA THR A 102 -27.99 -4.43 -9.49
C THR A 102 -28.02 -2.93 -9.31
N LEU A 103 -27.28 -2.44 -8.30
CA LEU A 103 -27.14 -1.02 -7.99
C LEU A 103 -26.09 -0.36 -8.88
N ASP A 104 -26.33 0.89 -9.23
CA ASP A 104 -25.30 1.78 -9.77
C ASP A 104 -24.70 2.62 -8.64
N LEU A 105 -23.48 2.25 -8.23
CA LEU A 105 -22.79 2.90 -7.11
C LEU A 105 -22.53 4.39 -7.38
N ASN A 106 -22.28 4.78 -8.64
CA ASN A 106 -22.07 6.20 -8.97
C ASN A 106 -23.33 7.03 -8.74
N VAL A 107 -24.51 6.45 -8.99
CA VAL A 107 -25.80 7.13 -8.75
C VAL A 107 -26.10 7.21 -7.25
N ALA A 108 -25.70 6.18 -6.47
CA ALA A 108 -25.78 6.18 -5.00
C ALA A 108 -24.92 7.29 -4.40
N ASP A 109 -23.64 7.36 -4.76
CA ASP A 109 -22.70 8.38 -4.31
C ASP A 109 -23.18 9.80 -4.69
N THR A 110 -23.62 9.99 -5.95
CA THR A 110 -24.14 11.29 -6.41
C THR A 110 -25.38 11.74 -5.62
N PHE A 111 -26.22 10.79 -5.21
CA PHE A 111 -27.40 11.11 -4.41
C PHE A 111 -27.03 11.45 -2.96
N GLU A 112 -26.06 10.74 -2.38
CA GLU A 112 -25.53 11.04 -1.05
C GLU A 112 -24.92 12.46 -1.01
N GLU A 113 -24.13 12.81 -2.02
CA GLU A 113 -23.63 14.19 -2.20
C GLU A 113 -24.79 15.20 -2.31
N SER A 114 -25.85 14.85 -3.04
CA SER A 114 -27.04 15.71 -3.17
C SER A 114 -27.77 15.90 -1.83
N MET A 115 -27.79 14.89 -0.96
CA MET A 115 -28.33 15.00 0.40
C MET A 115 -27.50 15.95 1.27
N LEU A 116 -26.18 15.88 1.18
CA LEU A 116 -25.29 16.82 1.89
C LEU A 116 -25.47 18.26 1.42
N ILE A 117 -25.52 18.44 0.10
CA ILE A 117 -25.77 19.75 -0.51
C ILE A 117 -27.13 20.27 -0.04
N TYR A 118 -28.18 19.44 -0.01
CA TYR A 118 -29.49 19.84 0.49
C TYR A 118 -29.47 20.18 1.98
N LYS A 119 -28.79 19.37 2.82
CA LYS A 119 -28.66 19.60 4.28
C LYS A 119 -28.08 20.99 4.56
N THR A 120 -27.07 21.40 3.80
CA THR A 120 -26.34 22.67 4.00
C THR A 120 -26.83 23.83 3.14
N ALA A 121 -27.70 23.60 2.16
CA ALA A 121 -28.11 24.64 1.22
C ALA A 121 -28.90 25.78 1.89
N GLU A 122 -28.48 26.99 1.54
CA GLU A 122 -29.20 28.24 1.74
C GLU A 122 -29.39 28.93 0.38
N ARG A 123 -30.62 29.32 0.06
CA ARG A 123 -30.95 29.92 -1.23
C ARG A 123 -31.92 31.09 -1.05
N MET A 124 -31.84 32.04 -1.96
CA MET A 124 -32.84 33.09 -2.14
C MET A 124 -33.47 32.93 -3.51
N PHE A 125 -34.78 33.15 -3.61
CA PHE A 125 -35.52 33.09 -4.87
C PHE A 125 -36.38 34.35 -5.05
N GLY A 126 -36.79 34.63 -6.29
CA GLY A 126 -37.46 35.86 -6.69
C GLY A 126 -36.55 36.89 -7.37
N THR A 127 -37.15 37.90 -8.01
CA THR A 127 -36.43 38.91 -8.81
C THR A 127 -36.51 40.30 -8.19
N GLY A 128 -35.43 41.08 -8.33
CA GLY A 128 -35.38 42.48 -7.89
C GLY A 128 -35.57 42.65 -6.37
N LYS A 129 -36.59 43.42 -5.98
CA LYS A 129 -36.90 43.75 -4.56
C LYS A 129 -37.71 42.66 -3.84
N ASN A 130 -38.22 41.65 -4.56
CA ASN A 130 -39.03 40.57 -3.99
C ASN A 130 -38.20 39.28 -3.83
N LYS A 131 -37.00 39.40 -3.25
CA LYS A 131 -36.18 38.24 -2.91
C LYS A 131 -36.63 37.69 -1.56
N HIS A 132 -36.93 36.39 -1.52
CA HIS A 132 -37.34 35.68 -0.32
C HIS A 132 -36.28 34.63 0.03
N HIS A 133 -36.02 34.45 1.33
CA HIS A 133 -35.20 33.34 1.82
C HIS A 133 -35.97 32.02 1.69
N TRP A 134 -35.33 31.00 1.14
CA TRP A 134 -35.92 29.68 1.03
C TRP A 134 -35.98 28.99 2.39
N ILE A 135 -37.19 28.91 2.95
CA ILE A 135 -37.50 28.04 4.08
C ILE A 135 -37.63 26.60 3.56
N LYS A 136 -36.55 25.82 3.73
CA LYS A 136 -36.43 24.43 3.26
C LYS A 136 -37.20 23.45 4.18
N PRO A 137 -37.79 22.37 3.63
CA PRO A 137 -38.33 21.27 4.43
C PRO A 137 -37.28 20.61 5.32
N SER A 138 -37.59 20.48 6.61
CA SER A 138 -36.72 19.83 7.62
C SER A 138 -36.91 18.31 7.70
N ILE A 139 -37.80 17.73 6.90
CA ILE A 139 -38.02 16.28 6.80
C ILE A 139 -37.97 15.90 5.31
N VAL A 140 -37.12 14.93 4.99
CA VAL A 140 -37.01 14.34 3.65
C VAL A 140 -37.33 12.85 3.75
N VAL A 141 -38.38 12.41 3.08
CA VAL A 141 -38.84 11.01 3.05
C VAL A 141 -38.52 10.41 1.69
N LEU A 142 -37.71 9.36 1.70
CA LEU A 142 -37.32 8.59 0.53
C LEU A 142 -38.23 7.37 0.45
N ASP A 143 -39.10 7.37 -0.55
CA ASP A 143 -40.07 6.29 -0.81
C ASP A 143 -39.70 5.59 -2.10
N ASP A 144 -38.85 4.59 -1.95
CA ASP A 144 -38.41 3.74 -3.03
C ASP A 144 -38.53 2.28 -2.61
N GLN A 145 -39.37 1.55 -3.33
CA GLN A 145 -39.60 0.13 -3.12
C GLN A 145 -38.34 -0.74 -3.34
N SER A 146 -37.32 -0.18 -3.99
CA SER A 146 -35.99 -0.78 -4.17
C SER A 146 -34.97 -0.41 -3.09
N LEU A 147 -35.31 0.44 -2.11
CA LEU A 147 -34.48 0.66 -0.91
C LEU A 147 -34.27 -0.63 -0.12
N ASN A 148 -35.23 -1.57 -0.16
CA ASN A 148 -35.07 -2.92 0.37
C ASN A 148 -33.93 -3.73 -0.28
N LEU A 149 -33.41 -3.31 -1.43
CA LEU A 149 -32.30 -3.95 -2.16
C LEU A 149 -31.01 -3.10 -2.12
N GLN A 150 -31.10 -1.84 -1.65
CA GLN A 150 -30.02 -0.85 -1.70
C GLN A 150 -29.04 -0.96 -0.54
N PHE A 151 -29.44 -1.58 0.58
CA PHE A 151 -28.72 -1.52 1.84
C PHE A 151 -28.07 -2.83 2.27
N ASP A 152 -28.12 -3.85 1.41
CA ASP A 152 -27.42 -5.13 1.58
C ASP A 152 -25.91 -5.06 1.27
N GLY A 153 -25.35 -3.89 0.91
CA GLY A 153 -23.92 -3.82 0.54
C GLY A 153 -23.30 -2.46 0.24
N HIS A 154 -23.98 -1.33 0.44
CA HIS A 154 -23.38 0.01 0.30
C HIS A 154 -23.51 0.75 1.63
N ARG A 155 -22.36 1.12 2.22
CA ARG A 155 -22.28 2.00 3.40
C ARG A 155 -22.31 3.45 2.89
N PHE A 156 -23.22 4.26 3.42
CA PHE A 156 -23.15 5.72 3.23
C PHE A 156 -21.81 6.22 3.79
N HIS A 157 -21.04 6.93 2.97
CA HIS A 157 -19.70 7.39 3.33
C HIS A 157 -19.71 8.79 3.93
N TYR A 158 -20.71 9.59 3.59
CA TYR A 158 -20.77 11.02 3.85
C TYR A 158 -21.99 11.45 4.70
N GLN A 159 -23.08 10.68 4.70
CA GLN A 159 -24.29 10.94 5.49
C GLN A 159 -24.62 9.77 6.43
N ASN A 160 -24.07 9.82 7.64
CA ASN A 160 -24.25 8.78 8.66
C ASN A 160 -25.59 8.89 9.43
N GLU A 161 -26.33 10.00 9.26
CA GLU A 161 -27.57 10.30 10.00
C GLU A 161 -28.82 10.12 9.14
N ILE A 162 -28.91 8.99 8.44
CA ILE A 162 -30.11 8.59 7.68
C ILE A 162 -30.87 7.49 8.43
N GLY A 163 -32.16 7.71 8.65
CA GLY A 163 -33.01 6.74 9.33
C GLY A 163 -33.63 5.75 8.36
N PHE A 164 -33.67 4.48 8.75
CA PHE A 164 -34.34 3.44 7.97
C PHE A 164 -35.58 2.89 8.70
N VAL A 165 -36.67 2.75 7.95
CA VAL A 165 -37.95 2.18 8.42
C VAL A 165 -38.43 1.11 7.46
N GLN A 166 -38.53 -0.12 7.95
CA GLN A 166 -39.11 -1.22 7.19
C GLN A 166 -40.47 -1.62 7.76
N ILE A 167 -41.47 -1.69 6.88
CA ILE A 167 -42.83 -2.09 7.25
C ILE A 167 -43.08 -3.50 6.69
N ARG A 168 -43.36 -4.47 7.57
CA ARG A 168 -43.54 -5.88 7.19
C ARG A 168 -44.78 -6.08 6.33
N ASN A 169 -45.89 -5.43 6.70
CA ASN A 169 -47.12 -5.48 5.94
C ASN A 169 -47.21 -4.31 4.98
N ARG A 170 -46.94 -4.58 3.69
CA ARG A 170 -46.90 -3.57 2.61
C ARG A 170 -48.18 -2.73 2.49
N ASN A 171 -49.32 -3.25 2.94
CA ASN A 171 -50.63 -2.63 2.83
C ASN A 171 -51.26 -2.33 4.20
N ALA A 172 -50.48 -2.38 5.29
CA ALA A 172 -50.95 -2.02 6.62
C ALA A 172 -51.68 -0.67 6.61
N ASN A 173 -52.75 -0.57 7.41
CA ASN A 173 -53.48 0.68 7.54
C ASN A 173 -52.56 1.73 8.19
N PRO A 174 -52.36 2.92 7.57
CA PRO A 174 -51.53 3.97 8.13
C PRO A 174 -51.84 4.34 9.58
N TYR A 175 -53.11 4.29 9.99
CA TYR A 175 -53.50 4.61 11.37
C TYR A 175 -53.04 3.56 12.39
N ASP A 176 -52.95 2.29 11.98
CA ASP A 176 -52.44 1.23 12.85
C ASP A 176 -50.93 1.41 13.09
N ILE A 177 -50.20 1.84 12.05
CA ILE A 177 -48.78 2.21 12.15
C ILE A 177 -48.58 3.41 13.08
N VAL A 178 -49.40 4.46 12.95
CA VAL A 178 -49.33 5.63 13.83
C VAL A 178 -49.58 5.23 15.29
N LYS A 179 -50.53 4.33 15.54
CA LYS A 179 -50.81 3.81 16.87
C LYS A 179 -49.63 3.01 17.45
N GLU A 180 -48.95 2.21 16.63
CA GLU A 180 -47.79 1.42 17.05
C GLU A 180 -46.58 2.27 17.45
N ILE A 181 -46.44 3.48 16.90
CA ILE A 181 -45.34 4.39 17.23
C ILE A 181 -45.67 5.42 18.32
N GLN A 182 -46.94 5.55 18.74
CA GLN A 182 -47.36 6.60 19.68
C GLN A 182 -46.66 6.49 21.04
N ASP A 183 -46.54 5.27 21.56
CA ASP A 183 -45.99 4.96 22.89
C ASP A 183 -44.52 4.53 22.85
N VAL A 184 -43.86 4.67 21.70
CA VAL A 184 -42.45 4.33 21.50
C VAL A 184 -41.58 5.55 21.81
N GLU A 185 -40.40 5.33 22.40
CA GLU A 185 -39.40 6.38 22.58
C GLU A 185 -38.85 6.84 21.22
N GLU A 186 -38.62 8.15 21.04
CA GLU A 186 -37.95 8.64 19.84
C GLU A 186 -36.46 8.25 19.83
N ALA A 187 -35.88 8.12 18.64
CA ALA A 187 -34.45 7.85 18.51
C ALA A 187 -33.62 9.11 18.81
N ASP A 188 -32.50 8.97 19.53
CA ASP A 188 -31.58 10.09 19.82
C ASP A 188 -30.96 10.67 18.54
N LYS A 189 -30.67 9.80 17.56
CA LYS A 189 -30.23 10.16 16.20
C LYS A 189 -30.98 9.30 15.18
N MET A 190 -31.01 9.75 13.92
CA MET A 190 -31.52 8.91 12.84
C MET A 190 -30.56 7.73 12.67
N MET A 191 -31.05 6.51 12.90
CA MET A 191 -30.22 5.32 12.86
C MET A 191 -30.40 4.55 11.56
N PHE A 192 -29.28 4.18 10.95
CA PHE A 192 -29.28 3.16 9.93
C PHE A 192 -29.44 1.79 10.60
N ALA A 193 -30.33 0.95 10.07
CA ALA A 193 -30.45 -0.42 10.52
C ALA A 193 -30.11 -1.31 9.33
N LEU A 194 -28.91 -1.88 9.34
CA LEU A 194 -28.45 -2.78 8.29
C LEU A 194 -29.27 -4.07 8.39
N TYR A 195 -30.00 -4.39 7.31
CA TYR A 195 -30.60 -5.71 7.18
C TYR A 195 -29.52 -6.64 6.64
N GLN A 196 -29.30 -7.78 7.29
CA GLN A 196 -28.58 -8.88 6.67
C GLN A 196 -29.57 -9.61 5.74
N ASP A 197 -29.24 -9.67 4.44
CA ASP A 197 -29.93 -10.49 3.42
C ASP A 197 -29.83 -11.98 3.72
N ASN A 198 -30.48 -12.42 4.79
CA ASN A 198 -30.87 -13.81 4.89
C ASN A 198 -32.16 -13.91 4.09
N GLY A 199 -32.03 -14.22 2.80
CA GLY A 199 -33.13 -14.56 1.88
C GLY A 199 -33.95 -15.80 2.30
N VAL A 200 -33.82 -16.20 3.57
CA VAL A 200 -34.59 -17.17 4.34
C VAL A 200 -34.68 -16.59 5.75
N ASP A 201 -35.88 -16.42 6.26
CA ASP A 201 -36.15 -15.91 7.61
C ASP A 201 -35.42 -16.79 8.68
N GLU A 202 -34.90 -16.19 9.75
CA GLU A 202 -34.33 -16.93 10.89
C GLU A 202 -35.35 -17.95 11.44
N THR A 203 -36.63 -17.60 11.41
CA THR A 203 -37.72 -18.52 11.75
C THR A 203 -37.84 -19.69 10.77
N GLU A 204 -37.61 -19.47 9.47
CA GLU A 204 -37.60 -20.53 8.46
C GLU A 204 -36.37 -21.46 8.60
N VAL A 205 -35.22 -20.93 9.04
CA VAL A 205 -34.02 -21.71 9.40
C VAL A 205 -34.30 -22.59 10.61
N LEU A 206 -34.83 -22.02 11.69
CA LEU A 206 -35.20 -22.75 12.91
C LEU A 206 -36.29 -23.81 12.63
N ASP A 207 -37.29 -23.48 11.80
CA ASP A 207 -38.32 -24.42 11.38
C ASP A 207 -37.77 -25.55 10.49
N ALA A 208 -36.78 -25.26 9.64
CA ALA A 208 -36.10 -26.28 8.84
C ALA A 208 -35.22 -27.19 9.69
N LEU A 209 -34.48 -26.64 10.66
CA LEU A 209 -33.69 -27.41 11.62
C LEU A 209 -34.59 -28.28 12.50
N THR A 210 -35.74 -27.76 12.93
CA THR A 210 -36.75 -28.52 13.67
C THR A 210 -37.32 -29.67 12.82
N ARG A 211 -37.63 -29.41 11.54
CA ARG A 211 -38.09 -30.46 10.60
C ARG A 211 -37.00 -31.51 10.32
N LEU A 212 -35.74 -31.09 10.23
CA LEU A 212 -34.60 -32.00 10.07
C LEU A 212 -34.39 -32.86 11.32
N HIS A 213 -34.51 -32.29 12.52
CA HIS A 213 -34.41 -33.00 13.78
C HIS A 213 -35.54 -34.04 13.96
N GLN A 214 -36.77 -33.67 13.55
CA GLN A 214 -37.94 -34.58 13.56
C GLN A 214 -37.91 -35.63 12.46
N ALA A 215 -37.15 -35.41 11.38
CA ALA A 215 -37.00 -36.34 10.27
C ALA A 215 -35.92 -37.39 10.57
N VAL A 216 -36.36 -38.53 11.10
CA VAL A 216 -35.49 -39.65 11.50
C VAL A 216 -34.76 -40.28 10.30
N SER A 217 -33.48 -40.66 10.46
CA SER A 217 -33.07 -42.08 10.26
C SER A 217 -31.63 -42.47 10.61
N ARG A 218 -30.64 -41.57 10.74
CA ARG A 218 -29.24 -42.01 10.89
C ARG A 218 -28.39 -41.03 11.72
N ASN A 219 -28.36 -41.23 13.04
CA ASN A 219 -27.44 -40.55 13.96
C ASN A 219 -26.28 -41.50 14.31
N ILE A 220 -25.04 -41.02 14.15
CA ILE A 220 -23.80 -41.71 14.56
C ILE A 220 -22.90 -40.63 15.16
N ASP A 221 -22.44 -40.82 16.40
CA ASP A 221 -21.47 -39.94 17.08
C ASP A 221 -21.85 -38.44 17.00
N ASP A 222 -23.10 -38.11 17.38
CA ASP A 222 -23.65 -36.73 17.39
C ASP A 222 -23.68 -36.05 16.02
N GLU A 223 -23.58 -36.83 14.94
CA GLU A 223 -23.75 -36.38 13.56
C GLU A 223 -24.94 -37.06 12.88
N TRP A 224 -25.79 -36.27 12.23
CA TRP A 224 -26.97 -36.73 11.52
C TRP A 224 -26.74 -36.78 10.01
N TYR A 225 -27.06 -37.93 9.42
CA TYR A 225 -26.73 -38.24 8.04
C TYR A 225 -27.96 -38.30 7.13
N PHE A 226 -28.02 -37.38 6.16
CA PHE A 226 -29.08 -37.30 5.16
C PHE A 226 -28.54 -37.53 3.74
N LYS A 227 -29.28 -38.25 2.89
CA LYS A 227 -28.97 -38.19 1.44
C LYS A 227 -29.28 -36.77 0.93
N PRO A 228 -28.58 -36.25 -0.09
CA PRO A 228 -28.83 -34.91 -0.61
C PRO A 228 -30.28 -34.69 -1.07
N THR A 229 -30.93 -35.74 -1.59
CA THR A 229 -32.33 -35.74 -2.01
C THR A 229 -33.29 -35.76 -0.81
N GLU A 230 -32.98 -36.55 0.22
CA GLU A 230 -33.75 -36.61 1.48
C GLU A 230 -33.66 -35.27 2.21
N PHE A 231 -32.46 -34.71 2.34
CA PHE A 231 -32.21 -33.40 2.94
C PHE A 231 -33.04 -32.29 2.27
N LYS A 232 -32.98 -32.19 0.93
CA LYS A 232 -33.79 -31.21 0.19
C LYS A 232 -35.30 -31.42 0.36
N LYS A 233 -35.74 -32.68 0.45
CA LYS A 233 -37.15 -33.02 0.63
C LYS A 233 -37.68 -32.63 2.00
N VAL A 234 -36.88 -32.82 3.06
CA VAL A 234 -37.24 -32.45 4.43
C VAL A 234 -37.26 -30.93 4.61
N VAL A 235 -36.23 -30.25 4.06
CA VAL A 235 -36.12 -28.79 4.11
C VAL A 235 -37.22 -28.11 3.29
N GLY A 236 -37.69 -28.74 2.21
CA GLY A 236 -38.83 -28.28 1.41
C GLY A 236 -38.53 -27.15 0.42
N SER A 237 -37.32 -26.59 0.45
CA SER A 237 -36.84 -25.58 -0.52
C SER A 237 -35.38 -25.84 -0.91
N ASN A 238 -35.10 -25.80 -2.22
CA ASN A 238 -33.73 -25.96 -2.73
C ASN A 238 -32.84 -24.76 -2.35
N GLN A 239 -33.43 -23.57 -2.18
CA GLN A 239 -32.71 -22.37 -1.73
C GLN A 239 -32.34 -22.51 -0.25
N LEU A 240 -33.30 -22.87 0.60
CA LEU A 240 -33.08 -23.08 2.03
C LEU A 240 -32.07 -24.20 2.31
N ALA A 241 -32.14 -25.30 1.55
CA ALA A 241 -31.20 -26.40 1.68
C ALA A 241 -29.76 -26.04 1.28
N ASN A 242 -29.56 -25.07 0.39
CA ASN A 242 -28.22 -24.57 0.09
C ASN A 242 -27.76 -23.61 1.18
N ARG A 243 -28.63 -22.71 1.66
CA ARG A 243 -28.30 -21.74 2.71
C ARG A 243 -27.92 -22.39 4.04
N LEU A 244 -28.64 -23.42 4.49
CA LEU A 244 -28.28 -24.16 5.70
C LEU A 244 -26.83 -24.71 5.68
N LYS A 245 -26.27 -24.96 4.49
CA LYS A 245 -24.89 -25.43 4.32
C LYS A 245 -23.86 -24.29 4.27
N GLU A 246 -24.31 -23.06 4.07
CA GLU A 246 -23.46 -21.88 3.96
C GLU A 246 -23.29 -21.15 5.31
N ILE A 247 -24.27 -21.30 6.23
CA ILE A 247 -24.20 -20.77 7.59
C ILE A 247 -23.10 -21.52 8.36
N LYS A 248 -22.05 -20.78 8.78
CA LYS A 248 -20.85 -21.36 9.39
C LYS A 248 -21.13 -21.92 10.79
N GLU A 249 -21.99 -21.23 11.52
CA GLU A 249 -22.42 -21.51 12.89
C GLU A 249 -23.13 -22.88 12.98
N LEU A 250 -23.86 -23.28 11.93
CA LEU A 250 -24.52 -24.58 11.85
C LEU A 250 -23.58 -25.73 11.51
N SER A 251 -22.39 -25.46 10.95
CA SER A 251 -21.38 -26.47 10.60
C SER A 251 -21.89 -27.63 9.73
N ILE A 252 -22.96 -27.41 8.96
CA ILE A 252 -23.56 -28.43 8.07
C ILE A 252 -22.66 -28.62 6.84
N ARG A 253 -22.23 -29.85 6.60
CA ARG A 253 -21.30 -30.17 5.50
C ARG A 253 -21.79 -31.30 4.62
N GLN A 254 -21.46 -31.25 3.33
CA GLN A 254 -21.76 -32.34 2.39
C GLN A 254 -20.47 -33.04 1.98
N LEU A 255 -20.44 -34.37 2.07
CA LEU A 255 -19.30 -35.16 1.64
C LEU A 255 -19.11 -35.07 0.13
N LYS A 256 -17.85 -34.91 -0.30
CA LYS A 256 -17.47 -34.89 -1.72
C LYS A 256 -17.48 -36.29 -2.34
N ASN A 257 -17.24 -37.32 -1.53
CA ASN A 257 -17.17 -38.72 -1.96
C ASN A 257 -18.24 -39.58 -1.28
N ASN A 258 -18.63 -40.66 -1.95
CA ASN A 258 -19.57 -41.64 -1.42
C ASN A 258 -18.98 -42.34 -0.18
N LYS A 259 -19.72 -42.36 0.92
CA LYS A 259 -19.41 -43.13 2.13
C LYS A 259 -20.49 -44.20 2.31
N LYS A 260 -20.08 -45.44 2.59
CA LYS A 260 -21.03 -46.52 2.89
C LYS A 260 -21.44 -46.45 4.36
N LEU A 261 -22.73 -46.27 4.63
CA LEU A 261 -23.32 -46.33 5.97
C LEU A 261 -24.39 -47.43 5.96
N GLY A 262 -24.16 -48.50 6.72
CA GLY A 262 -24.99 -49.70 6.69
C GLY A 262 -25.05 -50.35 5.30
N LYS A 263 -26.26 -50.45 4.73
CA LYS A 263 -26.50 -51.02 3.39
C LYS A 263 -26.48 -49.98 2.26
N GLU A 264 -26.33 -48.69 2.59
CA GLU A 264 -26.47 -47.59 1.63
C GLU A 264 -25.14 -46.90 1.34
N ASN A 265 -24.94 -46.45 0.10
CA ASN A 265 -23.74 -45.75 -0.36
C ASN A 265 -24.13 -44.43 -1.04
N ALA A 266 -23.75 -43.29 -0.45
CA ALA A 266 -24.14 -41.96 -0.94
C ALA A 266 -23.14 -40.87 -0.51
N CYS A 267 -23.20 -39.71 -1.17
CA CYS A 267 -22.56 -38.47 -0.74
C CYS A 267 -23.43 -37.79 0.32
N TRP A 268 -23.24 -38.13 1.59
CA TRP A 268 -24.09 -37.68 2.69
C TRP A 268 -23.98 -36.17 2.97
N VAL A 269 -25.08 -35.57 3.38
CA VAL A 269 -25.13 -34.28 4.09
C VAL A 269 -25.11 -34.60 5.58
N ILE A 270 -24.15 -34.02 6.29
CA ILE A 270 -23.88 -34.20 7.71
C ILE A 270 -24.35 -32.95 8.44
N VAL A 271 -25.25 -33.13 9.40
CA VAL A 271 -25.75 -32.07 10.30
C VAL A 271 -25.31 -32.44 11.72
N PRO A 272 -24.41 -31.67 12.37
CA PRO A 272 -23.99 -31.95 13.74
C PRO A 272 -25.12 -31.65 14.74
N GLU A 273 -25.12 -32.30 15.91
CA GLU A 273 -26.11 -32.07 16.98
C GLU A 273 -26.15 -30.59 17.40
N THR A 274 -24.99 -29.94 17.44
CA THR A 274 -24.85 -28.51 17.76
C THR A 274 -25.61 -27.59 16.80
N ALA A 275 -25.91 -28.03 15.57
CA ALA A 275 -26.73 -27.27 14.64
C ALA A 275 -28.19 -27.16 15.11
N PHE A 276 -28.69 -28.13 15.87
CA PHE A 276 -30.05 -28.11 16.43
C PHE A 276 -30.16 -27.27 17.71
N GLU A 277 -29.02 -26.95 18.32
CA GLU A 277 -28.93 -26.04 19.47
C GLU A 277 -28.86 -24.56 19.06
N PHE A 278 -28.85 -24.28 17.75
CA PHE A 278 -28.86 -22.93 17.20
C PHE A 278 -30.10 -22.16 17.67
N LYS A 279 -29.91 -21.06 18.41
CA LYS A 279 -30.97 -20.21 18.95
C LYS A 279 -31.17 -18.90 18.17
N GLY A 280 -30.42 -18.73 17.09
CA GLY A 280 -30.34 -17.48 16.34
C GLY A 280 -28.90 -17.02 16.16
N PHE A 281 -28.73 -15.93 15.43
CA PHE A 281 -27.43 -15.27 15.31
C PHE A 281 -27.17 -14.41 16.56
N ASP A 282 -25.99 -14.53 17.16
CA ASP A 282 -25.58 -13.62 18.24
C ASP A 282 -25.29 -12.25 17.62
N TYR A 283 -26.16 -11.28 17.94
CA TYR A 283 -26.02 -9.90 17.48
C TYR A 283 -24.96 -9.20 18.35
N GLN A 284 -23.77 -8.98 17.79
CA GLN A 284 -22.78 -8.07 18.38
C GLN A 284 -23.17 -6.62 18.06
N ASP A 285 -23.05 -5.74 19.04
CA ASP A 285 -23.36 -4.32 18.88
C ASP A 285 -22.39 -3.65 17.89
N GLU A 286 -22.81 -2.60 17.20
CA GLU A 286 -21.92 -1.82 16.31
C GLU A 286 -20.74 -1.24 17.10
N GLU A 287 -20.96 -0.92 18.37
CA GLU A 287 -19.89 -0.47 19.28
C GLU A 287 -18.88 -1.60 19.56
N GLU A 288 -19.31 -2.85 19.67
CA GLU A 288 -18.41 -4.00 19.84
C GLU A 288 -17.62 -4.30 18.57
N ILE A 289 -18.26 -4.24 17.40
CA ILE A 289 -17.59 -4.42 16.10
C ILE A 289 -16.58 -3.30 15.87
N PHE A 290 -16.95 -2.04 16.14
CA PHE A 290 -16.05 -0.90 16.03
C PHE A 290 -14.87 -1.00 16.99
N ASN A 291 -15.10 -1.41 18.24
CA ASN A 291 -14.02 -1.62 19.20
C ASN A 291 -13.09 -2.77 18.77
N MET A 292 -13.63 -3.85 18.20
CA MET A 292 -12.82 -4.94 17.65
C MET A 292 -12.01 -4.49 16.43
N GLU A 293 -12.60 -3.70 15.52
CA GLU A 293 -11.89 -3.12 14.36
C GLU A 293 -10.78 -2.17 14.84
N LEU A 294 -11.05 -1.33 15.84
CA LEU A 294 -10.08 -0.39 16.41
C LEU A 294 -8.95 -1.11 17.16
N GLU A 295 -9.25 -2.18 17.91
CA GLU A 295 -8.24 -3.05 18.51
C GLU A 295 -7.39 -3.74 17.45
N GLN A 296 -8.01 -4.21 16.36
CA GLN A 296 -7.30 -4.83 15.26
C GLN A 296 -6.38 -3.82 14.54
N GLU A 297 -6.87 -2.61 14.22
CA GLU A 297 -6.05 -1.55 13.65
C GLU A 297 -4.89 -1.16 14.58
N ALA A 298 -5.15 -1.02 15.88
CA ALA A 298 -4.10 -0.73 16.86
C ALA A 298 -3.05 -1.86 16.94
N MET A 299 -3.47 -3.13 16.88
CA MET A 299 -2.55 -4.27 16.80
C MET A 299 -1.74 -4.28 15.50
N GLU A 300 -2.35 -3.93 14.37
CA GLU A 300 -1.67 -3.83 13.07
C GLU A 300 -0.64 -2.69 13.07
N GLU A 301 -0.98 -1.52 13.63
CA GLU A 301 -0.06 -0.39 13.82
C GLU A 301 1.12 -0.77 14.73
N GLU A 302 0.87 -1.43 15.86
CA GLU A 302 1.92 -1.88 16.77
C GLU A 302 2.84 -2.91 16.10
N GLN A 303 2.27 -3.86 15.34
CA GLN A 303 3.05 -4.83 14.58
C GLN A 303 3.91 -4.15 13.51
N GLN A 304 3.38 -3.16 12.79
CA GLN A 304 4.16 -2.40 11.79
C GLN A 304 5.29 -1.59 12.44
N ALA A 305 5.04 -0.98 13.60
CA ALA A 305 6.06 -0.27 14.36
C ALA A 305 7.19 -1.21 14.80
N ILE A 306 6.84 -2.38 15.35
CA ILE A 306 7.81 -3.42 15.74
C ILE A 306 8.62 -3.90 14.53
N GLN A 307 7.97 -4.17 13.39
CA GLN A 307 8.65 -4.60 12.17
C GLN A 307 9.63 -3.53 11.65
N THR A 308 9.22 -2.27 11.69
CA THR A 308 10.06 -1.13 11.26
C THR A 308 11.28 -0.97 12.19
N GLU A 309 11.07 -1.10 13.51
CA GLU A 309 12.15 -1.06 14.50
C GLU A 309 13.11 -2.24 14.35
N GLN A 310 12.59 -3.45 14.11
CA GLN A 310 13.40 -4.64 13.83
C GLN A 310 14.25 -4.46 12.56
N LEU A 311 13.66 -3.90 11.49
CA LEU A 311 14.39 -3.61 10.26
C LEU A 311 15.50 -2.59 10.50
N LEU A 312 15.21 -1.49 11.20
CA LEU A 312 16.20 -0.48 11.56
C LEU A 312 17.35 -1.08 12.39
N ASN A 313 17.02 -1.86 13.42
CA ASN A 313 18.02 -2.54 14.25
C ASN A 313 18.87 -3.52 13.44
N SER A 314 18.28 -4.24 12.48
CA SER A 314 19.02 -5.16 11.60
C SER A 314 20.05 -4.46 10.72
N ILE A 315 19.84 -3.17 10.42
CA ILE A 315 20.77 -2.33 9.66
C ILE A 315 21.83 -1.74 10.60
N LEU A 316 21.38 -1.12 11.70
CA LEU A 316 22.27 -0.40 12.62
C LEU A 316 23.24 -1.32 13.38
N MET A 317 22.84 -2.57 13.66
CA MET A 317 23.63 -3.55 14.39
C MET A 317 24.48 -4.47 13.50
N LYS A 318 24.48 -4.25 12.17
CA LYS A 318 25.34 -5.04 11.28
C LYS A 318 26.81 -4.74 11.59
N GLU A 319 27.56 -5.76 11.95
CA GLU A 319 29.00 -5.66 12.22
C GLU A 319 29.79 -5.39 10.93
N MET A 320 30.76 -4.51 11.02
CA MET A 320 31.68 -4.16 9.93
C MET A 320 33.01 -3.63 10.49
N THR A 321 34.06 -3.68 9.66
CA THR A 321 35.33 -3.04 9.98
C THR A 321 35.24 -1.56 9.65
N ILE A 322 35.41 -0.70 10.67
CA ILE A 322 35.44 0.76 10.52
C ILE A 322 36.88 1.23 10.72
N ASN A 323 37.40 1.92 9.72
CA ASN A 323 38.72 2.54 9.75
C ASN A 323 38.58 4.02 10.07
N LEU A 324 39.14 4.45 11.18
CA LEU A 324 39.13 5.84 11.63
C LEU A 324 40.42 6.55 11.26
N LYS A 325 40.29 7.83 10.91
CA LYS A 325 41.41 8.71 10.62
C LYS A 325 41.13 10.12 11.10
N VAL A 326 42.08 10.69 11.84
CA VAL A 326 42.07 12.10 12.21
C VAL A 326 42.72 12.90 11.08
N GLY A 327 41.99 13.85 10.52
CA GLY A 327 42.43 14.67 9.40
C GLY A 327 42.39 13.98 8.04
N TYR A 328 42.31 14.76 6.96
CA TYR A 328 42.27 14.20 5.60
C TYR A 328 43.66 14.04 4.96
N GLN A 329 44.70 14.71 5.46
CA GLN A 329 46.06 14.60 4.93
C GLN A 329 46.76 13.39 5.56
N GLY A 330 47.24 12.44 4.76
CA GLY A 330 47.85 11.18 5.23
C GLY A 330 47.13 9.91 4.74
N ASN A 331 47.83 8.78 4.74
CA ASN A 331 47.34 7.54 4.11
C ASN A 331 47.11 6.39 5.08
N GLN A 332 47.62 6.47 6.33
CA GLN A 332 47.43 5.45 7.35
C GLN A 332 46.09 5.64 8.07
N MET A 333 45.43 4.52 8.36
CA MET A 333 44.18 4.45 9.09
C MET A 333 44.36 3.65 10.37
N ARG A 334 43.45 3.84 11.34
CA ARG A 334 43.33 2.98 12.53
C ARG A 334 42.08 2.13 12.37
N SER A 335 42.21 0.81 12.28
CA SER A 335 41.08 -0.10 12.17
C SER A 335 40.47 -0.41 13.53
N SER A 336 39.14 -0.52 13.56
CA SER A 336 38.37 -1.14 14.63
C SER A 336 37.49 -2.22 14.01
N ASP A 337 37.73 -3.46 14.40
CA ASP A 337 36.96 -4.62 13.93
C ASP A 337 35.70 -4.80 14.78
N ASN A 338 34.64 -5.31 14.15
CA ASN A 338 33.33 -5.57 14.77
C ASN A 338 32.64 -4.32 15.32
N GLU A 339 32.81 -3.17 14.65
CA GLU A 339 32.02 -1.98 14.93
C GLU A 339 30.66 -2.07 14.24
N THR A 340 29.68 -1.32 14.75
CA THR A 340 28.34 -1.21 14.17
C THR A 340 28.05 0.26 13.86
N LEU A 341 27.10 0.54 12.96
CA LEU A 341 26.64 1.91 12.78
C LEU A 341 26.08 2.48 14.09
N HIS A 342 25.44 1.64 14.91
CA HIS A 342 24.91 2.05 16.20
C HIS A 342 25.99 2.51 17.19
N SER A 343 27.03 1.70 17.40
CA SER A 343 28.17 2.03 18.29
C SER A 343 28.92 3.26 17.77
N PHE A 344 29.08 3.35 16.45
CA PHE A 344 29.69 4.49 15.77
C PHE A 344 28.91 5.79 15.99
N ILE A 345 27.59 5.80 15.74
CA ILE A 345 26.75 6.99 15.92
C ILE A 345 26.75 7.43 17.39
N ARG A 346 26.68 6.49 18.35
CA ARG A 346 26.68 6.81 19.79
C ARG A 346 28.00 7.39 20.31
N SER A 347 29.10 7.16 19.61
CA SER A 347 30.42 7.68 20.02
C SER A 347 30.75 9.04 19.41
N VAL A 348 29.86 9.61 18.58
CA VAL A 348 30.04 10.89 17.89
C VAL A 348 30.34 12.04 18.84
N ASP A 349 29.50 12.26 19.85
CA ASP A 349 29.66 13.40 20.76
C ASP A 349 30.97 13.30 21.56
N LYS A 350 31.32 12.09 22.02
CA LYS A 350 32.57 11.84 22.73
C LYS A 350 33.79 12.12 21.84
N MET A 351 33.74 11.67 20.59
CA MET A 351 34.82 11.94 19.63
C MET A 351 34.92 13.43 19.27
N GLU A 352 33.81 14.17 19.27
CA GLU A 352 33.83 15.61 19.04
C GLU A 352 34.49 16.37 20.19
N GLU A 353 34.18 16.03 21.43
CA GLU A 353 34.82 16.58 22.62
C GLU A 353 36.34 16.35 22.59
N ASP A 354 36.78 15.15 22.22
CA ASP A 354 38.21 14.80 22.14
C ASP A 354 38.96 15.55 21.02
N LEU A 355 38.26 15.99 19.96
CA LEU A 355 38.87 16.61 18.78
C LEU A 355 38.79 18.15 18.76
N GLU A 356 37.91 18.76 19.56
CA GLU A 356 37.59 20.19 19.56
C GLU A 356 37.28 20.76 18.15
N ALA A 357 36.88 19.90 17.20
CA ALA A 357 36.87 20.26 15.78
C ALA A 357 35.81 21.32 15.46
N THR A 358 34.65 21.29 16.12
CA THR A 358 33.56 22.24 15.87
C THR A 358 33.91 23.65 16.33
N SER A 359 34.52 23.79 17.52
CA SER A 359 34.93 25.09 18.05
C SER A 359 36.01 25.71 17.17
N LEU A 360 36.97 24.91 16.70
CA LEU A 360 38.00 25.33 15.74
C LEU A 360 37.42 25.72 14.38
N LEU A 361 36.41 25.00 13.87
CA LEU A 361 35.74 25.34 12.61
C LEU A 361 34.93 26.64 12.71
N GLN A 362 34.24 26.86 13.82
CA GLN A 362 33.49 28.10 14.08
C GLN A 362 34.42 29.31 14.32
N GLY A 363 35.61 29.07 14.88
CA GLY A 363 36.63 30.08 15.10
C GLY A 363 37.47 30.41 13.85
N ALA A 364 37.42 29.57 12.82
CA ALA A 364 38.14 29.81 11.57
C ALA A 364 37.50 31.00 10.82
N SER A 365 38.28 32.06 10.61
CA SER A 365 37.85 33.30 9.96
C SER A 365 38.29 33.40 8.49
N THR A 366 39.22 32.53 8.07
CA THR A 366 39.73 32.47 6.70
C THR A 366 39.62 31.06 6.09
N GLU A 367 39.58 30.99 4.76
CA GLU A 367 39.55 29.70 4.03
C GLU A 367 40.81 28.85 4.30
N GLN A 368 41.94 29.50 4.59
CA GLN A 368 43.20 28.82 4.92
C GLN A 368 43.12 28.17 6.30
N GLU A 369 42.57 28.87 7.29
CA GLU A 369 42.31 28.31 8.63
C GLU A 369 41.33 27.16 8.55
N TYR A 370 40.23 27.31 7.82
CA TYR A 370 39.27 26.21 7.59
C TYR A 370 39.95 24.97 6.98
N LYS A 371 40.76 25.15 5.93
CA LYS A 371 41.50 24.05 5.29
C LYS A 371 42.47 23.40 6.28
N HIS A 372 43.14 24.18 7.12
CA HIS A 372 44.04 23.68 8.15
C HIS A 372 43.31 22.87 9.23
N VAL A 373 42.18 23.39 9.74
CA VAL A 373 41.35 22.69 10.73
C VAL A 373 40.82 21.38 10.14
N LYS A 374 40.27 21.43 8.92
CA LYS A 374 39.79 20.25 8.20
C LYS A 374 40.88 19.21 7.97
N ALA A 375 42.12 19.66 7.69
CA ALA A 375 43.26 18.79 7.42
C ALA A 375 43.75 18.01 8.63
N ASN A 376 43.67 18.58 9.83
CA ASN A 376 44.36 18.06 11.00
C ASN A 376 43.43 17.63 12.14
N TYR A 377 42.21 18.17 12.24
CA TYR A 377 41.34 17.99 13.42
C TYR A 377 40.02 17.30 13.09
N VAL A 378 39.54 17.38 11.85
CA VAL A 378 38.28 16.73 11.46
C VAL A 378 38.47 15.22 11.31
N ALA A 379 37.65 14.43 11.99
CA ALA A 379 37.65 12.97 11.86
C ALA A 379 36.92 12.47 10.62
N TYR A 380 37.48 11.43 10.04
CA TYR A 380 36.94 10.71 8.91
C TYR A 380 36.94 9.21 9.19
N PHE A 381 35.98 8.50 8.60
CA PHE A 381 35.84 7.06 8.71
C PHE A 381 35.62 6.41 7.35
N LEU A 382 35.94 5.12 7.25
CA LEU A 382 35.76 4.31 6.05
C LEU A 382 35.45 2.88 6.46
N ASP A 383 34.42 2.28 5.89
CA ASP A 383 34.19 0.84 6.03
C ASP A 383 34.95 0.02 4.97
N GLY A 384 35.17 -1.24 5.30
CA GLY A 384 35.87 -2.20 4.44
C GLY A 384 37.33 -2.40 4.84
N ASN A 385 37.99 -3.33 4.15
CA ASN A 385 39.32 -3.82 4.49
C ASN A 385 40.37 -3.26 3.53
N PHE A 386 41.52 -2.86 4.06
CA PHE A 386 42.62 -2.33 3.27
C PHE A 386 43.94 -2.99 3.64
N LYS A 387 44.77 -3.26 2.63
CA LYS A 387 46.11 -3.80 2.81
C LYS A 387 46.99 -2.76 3.48
N ASN A 388 47.64 -3.16 4.58
CA ASN A 388 48.55 -2.34 5.38
C ASN A 388 47.93 -1.03 5.90
N ASP A 389 46.60 -0.96 6.02
CA ASP A 389 45.85 0.24 6.40
C ASP A 389 46.15 1.46 5.49
N ILE A 390 46.53 1.21 4.24
CA ILE A 390 46.85 2.25 3.26
C ILE A 390 45.61 2.57 2.41
N ARG A 391 45.19 3.83 2.44
CA ARG A 391 44.05 4.35 1.69
C ARG A 391 44.35 4.51 0.19
N THR A 392 44.25 3.45 -0.59
CA THR A 392 44.18 3.51 -2.06
C THR A 392 43.27 2.41 -2.62
N ASN A 393 42.76 2.60 -3.84
CA ASN A 393 41.91 1.59 -4.49
C ASN A 393 42.67 0.27 -4.72
N GLU A 394 43.98 0.34 -4.99
CA GLU A 394 44.84 -0.84 -5.21
C GLU A 394 45.05 -1.65 -3.93
N ASN A 395 44.91 -1.01 -2.77
CA ASN A 395 45.02 -1.66 -1.47
C ASN A 395 43.65 -2.08 -0.90
N TYR A 396 42.54 -1.85 -1.61
CA TYR A 396 41.23 -2.28 -1.14
C TYR A 396 41.07 -3.81 -1.25
N LEU A 397 40.65 -4.45 -0.16
CA LEU A 397 40.55 -5.91 -0.04
C LEU A 397 39.10 -6.42 0.01
N GLY A 398 38.08 -5.54 -0.01
CA GLY A 398 36.66 -5.93 0.11
C GLY A 398 36.02 -5.48 1.43
N GLY A 399 34.82 -5.95 1.75
CA GLY A 399 34.14 -5.66 3.02
C GLY A 399 33.35 -4.34 3.08
N LYS A 400 33.37 -3.51 2.02
CA LYS A 400 32.62 -2.24 2.01
C LYS A 400 31.14 -2.48 1.70
N ILE A 401 30.28 -2.03 2.60
CA ILE A 401 28.82 -2.08 2.51
C ILE A 401 28.17 -0.70 2.67
N LEU A 402 28.89 0.32 3.12
CA LEU A 402 28.38 1.67 3.27
C LEU A 402 28.60 2.48 1.99
N LEU A 403 27.56 3.20 1.61
CA LEU A 403 27.54 4.14 0.51
C LEU A 403 27.58 5.56 1.06
N ALA A 404 28.43 6.41 0.52
CA ALA A 404 28.56 7.79 0.95
C ALA A 404 28.28 8.75 -0.20
N LEU A 405 27.26 9.60 -0.03
CA LEU A 405 26.93 10.66 -0.96
C LEU A 405 27.17 12.02 -0.31
N ASP A 406 28.04 12.80 -0.90
CA ASP A 406 28.14 14.23 -0.60
C ASP A 406 27.28 15.02 -1.58
N ILE A 407 26.25 15.69 -1.06
CA ILE A 407 25.32 16.51 -1.83
C ILE A 407 25.93 17.89 -1.99
N ASP A 408 26.24 18.28 -3.22
CA ASP A 408 26.84 19.58 -3.56
C ASP A 408 25.83 20.58 -4.17
N ASP A 409 24.54 20.32 -3.96
CA ASP A 409 23.47 21.23 -4.37
C ASP A 409 23.12 22.19 -3.23
N GLY A 410 23.67 23.41 -3.30
CA GLY A 410 23.56 24.43 -2.25
C GLY A 410 22.14 24.89 -1.91
N ASN A 411 21.11 24.39 -2.62
CA ASN A 411 19.70 24.72 -2.39
C ASN A 411 18.87 23.61 -1.74
N LEU A 412 19.42 22.39 -1.56
CA LEU A 412 18.65 21.29 -0.96
C LEU A 412 18.70 21.37 0.58
N GLY A 413 17.53 21.56 1.20
CA GLY A 413 17.38 21.44 2.65
C GLY A 413 17.37 19.98 3.11
N ARG A 414 17.73 19.73 4.38
CA ARG A 414 17.72 18.40 5.00
C ARG A 414 16.41 17.64 4.78
N GLN A 415 15.27 18.29 4.98
CA GLN A 415 13.93 17.70 4.81
C GLN A 415 13.65 17.22 3.37
N GLU A 416 14.24 17.87 2.36
CA GLU A 416 14.08 17.44 0.97
C GLU A 416 14.88 16.17 0.71
N VAL A 417 16.08 16.07 1.28
CA VAL A 417 16.92 14.87 1.20
C VAL A 417 16.25 13.68 1.89
N GLU A 418 15.68 13.91 3.08
CA GLU A 418 14.92 12.91 3.85
C GLU A 418 13.73 12.39 3.05
N ARG A 419 12.89 13.30 2.53
CA ARG A 419 11.71 12.93 1.71
C ARG A 419 12.09 12.10 0.49
N LYS A 420 13.22 12.42 -0.15
CA LYS A 420 13.72 11.66 -1.31
C LYS A 420 14.15 10.24 -0.94
N LEU A 421 14.74 10.04 0.24
CA LEU A 421 15.07 8.70 0.75
C LEU A 421 13.80 7.92 1.12
N GLU A 422 12.87 8.56 1.83
CA GLU A 422 11.58 7.97 2.23
C GLU A 422 10.75 7.55 1.01
N ALA A 423 10.68 8.40 -0.02
CA ALA A 423 9.96 8.10 -1.25
C ALA A 423 10.52 6.88 -2.01
N GLN A 424 11.80 6.56 -1.82
CA GLN A 424 12.44 5.36 -2.36
C GLN A 424 12.48 4.19 -1.36
N GLY A 425 11.94 4.38 -0.14
CA GLY A 425 11.95 3.37 0.92
C GLY A 425 13.35 2.95 1.36
N LEU A 426 14.32 3.87 1.30
CA LEU A 426 15.72 3.59 1.64
C LEU A 426 16.11 4.08 3.01
N PHE A 427 16.92 3.28 3.71
CA PHE A 427 17.61 3.72 4.91
C PHE A 427 18.67 4.77 4.57
N GLY A 428 18.77 5.81 5.40
CA GLY A 428 19.86 6.78 5.28
C GLY A 428 20.14 7.56 6.57
N LEU A 429 21.42 7.80 6.83
CA LEU A 429 21.89 8.75 7.84
C LEU A 429 22.20 10.08 7.14
N VAL A 430 21.49 11.15 7.51
CA VAL A 430 21.63 12.47 6.90
C VAL A 430 22.19 13.46 7.92
N TYR A 431 23.32 14.11 7.63
CA TYR A 431 23.94 15.08 8.53
C TYR A 431 24.76 16.14 7.77
N PRO A 432 24.99 17.33 8.36
CA PRO A 432 25.71 18.41 7.70
C PRO A 432 27.22 18.10 7.59
N THR A 433 27.84 18.55 6.50
CA THR A 433 29.30 18.46 6.31
C THR A 433 30.05 19.51 7.13
N ALA A 434 31.36 19.36 7.31
CA ALA A 434 32.21 20.30 8.05
C ALA A 434 32.11 21.76 7.58
N LYS A 435 31.77 22.00 6.30
CA LYS A 435 31.63 23.35 5.75
C LYS A 435 30.47 24.12 6.40
N TYR A 436 29.39 23.43 6.75
CA TYR A 436 28.25 24.03 7.46
C TYR A 436 28.67 24.72 8.77
N TYR A 437 29.64 24.16 9.50
CA TYR A 437 30.11 24.73 10.77
C TYR A 437 31.08 25.90 10.60
N TYR A 438 31.64 26.08 9.40
CA TYR A 438 32.52 27.21 9.05
C TYR A 438 31.72 28.41 8.52
N ASP A 439 30.83 28.21 7.54
CA ASP A 439 30.15 29.30 6.83
C ASP A 439 28.62 29.16 6.76
N GLY A 440 28.03 28.14 7.39
CA GLY A 440 26.58 27.89 7.34
C GLY A 440 26.06 27.30 6.03
N SER A 441 26.93 26.92 5.09
CA SER A 441 26.50 26.33 3.81
C SER A 441 25.74 25.02 3.98
N LEU A 442 24.57 24.93 3.34
CA LEU A 442 23.67 23.77 3.39
C LEU A 442 24.20 22.62 2.53
N ARG A 443 25.27 21.96 2.98
CA ARG A 443 25.84 20.77 2.35
C ARG A 443 25.65 19.56 3.24
N TRP A 444 24.96 18.56 2.72
CA TRP A 444 24.58 17.36 3.45
C TRP A 444 25.37 16.15 2.98
N ARG A 445 25.69 15.27 3.93
CA ARG A 445 26.19 13.93 3.66
C ARG A 445 25.09 12.93 3.95
N VAL A 446 24.94 11.96 3.05
CA VAL A 446 24.03 10.83 3.20
C VAL A 446 24.84 9.54 3.24
N ILE A 447 24.68 8.78 4.32
CA ILE A 447 25.24 7.42 4.43
C ILE A 447 24.11 6.41 4.30
N MET A 448 24.24 5.46 3.39
CA MET A 448 23.29 4.36 3.21
C MET A 448 24.01 3.02 3.36
N MET A 449 23.26 1.95 3.56
CA MET A 449 23.80 0.59 3.62
C MET A 449 23.37 -0.21 2.39
N ALA A 450 24.32 -0.89 1.76
CA ALA A 450 24.09 -1.84 0.69
C ALA A 450 23.67 -3.22 1.24
N ASP A 451 22.97 -4.00 0.42
CA ASP A 451 22.56 -5.36 0.73
C ASP A 451 23.72 -6.37 0.68
N GLU A 452 24.72 -6.12 -0.17
CA GLU A 452 25.94 -6.92 -0.32
C GLU A 452 27.24 -6.10 -0.29
N GLU A 453 28.37 -6.78 -0.12
CA GLU A 453 29.69 -6.15 -0.21
C GLU A 453 30.01 -5.75 -1.66
N MET A 454 30.65 -4.60 -1.82
CA MET A 454 30.93 -4.03 -3.13
C MET A 454 32.43 -4.04 -3.46
N ASP A 455 32.74 -4.37 -4.69
CA ASP A 455 34.03 -4.05 -5.31
C ASP A 455 34.05 -2.59 -5.82
N VAL A 456 35.20 -2.17 -6.35
CA VAL A 456 35.43 -0.78 -6.81
C VAL A 456 34.40 -0.34 -7.86
N ASP A 457 34.05 -1.22 -8.79
CA ASP A 457 33.17 -0.89 -9.91
C ASP A 457 31.69 -0.96 -9.51
N SER A 458 31.31 -1.96 -8.72
CA SER A 458 29.97 -2.10 -8.15
C SER A 458 29.63 -0.91 -7.27
N TYR A 459 30.57 -0.45 -6.44
CA TYR A 459 30.41 0.77 -5.63
C TYR A 459 30.18 1.99 -6.52
N ARG A 460 31.04 2.22 -7.52
CA ARG A 460 30.90 3.37 -8.44
C ARG A 460 29.55 3.37 -9.16
N ASN A 461 29.13 2.21 -9.66
CA ASN A 461 27.86 2.07 -10.38
C ASN A 461 26.67 2.30 -9.45
N THR A 462 26.72 1.76 -8.23
CA THR A 462 25.69 1.93 -7.21
C THR A 462 25.54 3.40 -6.82
N ILE A 463 26.64 4.12 -6.57
CA ILE A 463 26.61 5.56 -6.25
C ILE A 463 25.95 6.37 -7.38
N LYS A 464 26.31 6.09 -8.64
CA LYS A 464 25.67 6.74 -9.81
C LYS A 464 24.20 6.41 -9.94
N GLY A 465 23.84 5.15 -9.72
CA GLY A 465 22.48 4.66 -9.76
C GLY A 465 21.60 5.33 -8.72
N VAL A 466 22.07 5.36 -7.47
CA VAL A 466 21.35 5.97 -6.35
C VAL A 466 21.23 7.48 -6.52
N SER A 467 22.28 8.19 -6.95
CA SER A 467 22.17 9.64 -7.23
C SER A 467 21.11 9.96 -8.28
N LYS A 468 21.02 9.16 -9.34
CA LYS A 468 19.96 9.31 -10.36
C LYS A 468 18.58 8.97 -9.81
N MET A 469 18.47 7.90 -9.03
CA MET A 469 17.21 7.46 -8.42
C MET A 469 16.66 8.50 -7.43
N LEU A 470 17.53 9.12 -6.64
CA LEU A 470 17.16 10.21 -5.74
C LEU A 470 16.99 11.55 -6.48
N ASN A 471 17.42 11.64 -7.74
CA ASN A 471 17.50 12.87 -8.53
C ASN A 471 18.23 13.98 -7.75
N ILE A 472 19.47 13.68 -7.33
CA ILE A 472 20.34 14.59 -6.56
C ILE A 472 21.71 14.67 -7.24
N GLU A 473 22.22 15.89 -7.41
CA GLU A 473 23.60 16.12 -7.84
C GLU A 473 24.57 15.86 -6.68
N ILE A 474 25.60 15.06 -6.96
CA ILE A 474 26.58 14.61 -5.97
C ILE A 474 28.00 15.02 -6.38
N ASP A 475 28.88 15.18 -5.39
CA ASP A 475 30.31 15.33 -5.67
C ASP A 475 30.86 14.05 -6.30
N SER A 476 31.54 14.19 -7.44
CA SER A 476 32.26 13.12 -8.14
C SER A 476 33.23 12.32 -7.25
N ALA A 477 33.73 12.91 -6.16
CA ALA A 477 34.56 12.21 -5.18
C ALA A 477 33.80 11.08 -4.48
N SER A 478 32.47 11.15 -4.39
CA SER A 478 31.58 10.11 -3.83
C SER A 478 31.69 8.79 -4.59
N GLU A 479 32.12 8.82 -5.86
CA GLU A 479 32.29 7.63 -6.71
C GLU A 479 33.53 6.79 -6.37
N LYS A 480 34.44 7.31 -5.53
CA LYS A 480 35.67 6.60 -5.17
C LYS A 480 35.43 5.70 -3.97
N ILE A 481 35.72 4.42 -4.10
CA ILE A 481 35.53 3.46 -3.00
C ILE A 481 36.43 3.75 -1.79
N ALA A 482 37.65 4.25 -2.03
CA ALA A 482 38.57 4.70 -1.00
C ALA A 482 38.25 6.13 -0.48
N GLN A 483 37.06 6.67 -0.77
CA GLN A 483 36.65 7.97 -0.25
C GLN A 483 36.30 7.86 1.23
N LEU A 484 37.01 8.63 2.03
CA LEU A 484 36.72 8.79 3.45
C LEU A 484 35.43 9.57 3.66
N MET A 485 34.58 9.09 4.55
CA MET A 485 33.35 9.73 5.01
C MET A 485 33.73 10.61 6.21
N GLY A 486 33.57 11.92 6.13
CA GLY A 486 33.70 12.78 7.32
C GLY A 486 32.58 12.47 8.31
N MET A 487 32.93 12.31 9.59
CA MET A 487 31.97 11.99 10.64
C MET A 487 31.01 13.15 10.88
N PRO A 488 29.78 12.88 11.36
CA PRO A 488 28.99 13.90 12.00
C PRO A 488 29.74 14.43 13.24
N PHE A 489 29.55 15.71 13.56
CA PHE A 489 30.16 16.33 14.74
C PHE A 489 29.28 16.26 15.98
N LYS A 490 27.95 16.20 15.81
CA LYS A 490 27.01 16.10 16.92
C LYS A 490 25.95 15.07 16.62
N TYR A 491 25.64 14.25 17.62
CA TYR A 491 24.59 13.23 17.53
C TYR A 491 23.25 13.85 17.13
N LYS A 492 22.90 14.99 17.73
CA LYS A 492 21.63 15.70 17.47
C LYS A 492 21.45 16.17 16.02
N ASP A 493 22.54 16.31 15.27
CA ASP A 493 22.50 16.79 13.88
C ASP A 493 22.30 15.64 12.89
N ILE A 494 22.30 14.39 13.37
CA ILE A 494 22.07 13.18 12.57
C ILE A 494 20.57 12.95 12.45
N SER A 495 20.10 12.84 11.21
CA SER A 495 18.79 12.27 10.89
C SER A 495 18.93 10.81 10.54
N ILE A 496 18.00 9.98 11.02
CA ILE A 496 17.92 8.58 10.64
C ILE A 496 16.61 8.40 9.89
N VAL A 497 16.69 8.16 8.59
CA VAL A 497 15.56 7.76 7.76
C VAL A 497 15.47 6.25 7.79
N THR A 498 14.32 5.72 8.21
CA THR A 498 14.05 4.29 8.23
C THR A 498 13.73 3.77 6.84
N GLY A 499 14.30 2.63 6.46
CA GLY A 499 14.02 2.00 5.18
C GLY A 499 14.88 0.77 4.94
N THR A 500 14.91 0.33 3.69
CA THR A 500 15.64 -0.86 3.25
C THR A 500 17.08 -0.56 2.83
N LYS A 501 17.89 -1.60 2.70
CA LYS A 501 19.24 -1.51 2.14
C LYS A 501 19.18 -1.26 0.64
N VAL A 502 20.18 -0.56 0.11
CA VAL A 502 20.34 -0.35 -1.32
C VAL A 502 20.68 -1.68 -1.98
N ASN A 503 19.86 -2.10 -2.93
CA ASN A 503 20.14 -3.27 -3.75
C ASN A 503 21.28 -2.96 -4.73
N VAL A 504 22.43 -3.61 -4.59
CA VAL A 504 23.61 -3.35 -5.46
C VAL A 504 23.38 -3.89 -6.86
N LYS A 505 22.77 -5.07 -6.99
CA LYS A 505 22.55 -5.76 -8.27
C LYS A 505 21.70 -4.96 -9.24
N GLN A 506 20.79 -4.13 -8.74
CA GLN A 506 19.96 -3.27 -9.59
C GLN A 506 20.79 -2.27 -10.41
N PHE A 507 22.01 -1.94 -9.96
CA PHE A 507 22.88 -0.94 -10.59
C PHE A 507 24.12 -1.55 -11.24
N ASN A 508 24.38 -2.83 -11.01
CA ASN A 508 25.45 -3.52 -11.71
C ASN A 508 25.09 -3.62 -13.19
N ARG A 509 25.91 -2.96 -14.02
CA ARG A 509 25.87 -3.18 -15.46
C ARG A 509 26.55 -4.51 -15.71
N ASP A 510 25.85 -5.43 -16.38
CA ASP A 510 26.52 -6.57 -17.00
C ASP A 510 27.67 -6.00 -17.84
N LYS A 511 28.92 -6.42 -17.53
CA LYS A 511 30.07 -6.07 -18.36
C LYS A 511 29.69 -6.43 -19.80
N GLU A 512 29.69 -5.46 -20.72
CA GLU A 512 29.35 -5.71 -22.13
C GLU A 512 30.16 -6.92 -22.62
N LYS A 513 29.53 -8.08 -22.82
CA LYS A 513 30.26 -9.26 -23.28
C LYS A 513 30.59 -9.01 -24.74
N VAL A 514 31.86 -9.16 -25.12
CA VAL A 514 32.27 -8.99 -26.52
C VAL A 514 31.73 -10.12 -27.37
N ILE A 515 31.45 -11.28 -26.74
CA ILE A 515 30.77 -12.42 -27.35
C ILE A 515 29.36 -12.52 -26.76
N ASP A 516 28.34 -12.46 -27.63
CA ASP A 516 26.97 -12.79 -27.25
C ASP A 516 26.83 -14.33 -27.25
N PHE A 517 26.77 -14.92 -26.06
CA PHE A 517 26.88 -16.37 -25.87
C PHE A 517 25.57 -17.14 -26.09
N ASN A 518 24.58 -16.54 -26.75
CA ASN A 518 23.26 -17.14 -26.99
C ASN A 518 23.24 -18.33 -27.96
N THR A 519 24.38 -18.73 -28.50
CA THR A 519 24.51 -19.93 -29.34
C THR A 519 25.46 -20.94 -28.74
N THR A 520 24.96 -22.13 -28.45
CA THR A 520 25.75 -23.32 -28.15
C THR A 520 26.55 -23.70 -29.40
N ILE A 521 27.78 -23.20 -29.53
CA ILE A 521 28.65 -23.53 -30.66
C ILE A 521 29.32 -24.88 -30.38
N THR A 522 28.65 -25.98 -30.75
CA THR A 522 29.30 -27.29 -30.91
C THR A 522 30.04 -27.31 -32.25
N THR A 523 31.20 -26.66 -32.34
CA THR A 523 32.05 -26.77 -33.54
C THR A 523 33.49 -27.06 -33.17
N ASN A 524 34.10 -28.04 -33.87
CA ASN A 524 35.55 -28.31 -33.87
C ASN A 524 36.36 -27.24 -34.64
N LYS A 525 35.85 -26.00 -34.73
CA LYS A 525 36.51 -24.90 -35.43
C LYS A 525 37.45 -24.18 -34.47
N SER A 526 38.57 -23.68 -35.01
CA SER A 526 39.50 -22.79 -34.31
C SER A 526 38.80 -21.50 -33.90
N ILE A 527 39.21 -20.92 -32.76
CA ILE A 527 38.73 -19.61 -32.26
C ILE A 527 38.90 -18.49 -33.31
N MET A 528 39.94 -18.59 -34.15
CA MET A 528 40.22 -17.61 -35.22
C MET A 528 39.26 -17.71 -36.41
N ASP A 529 38.61 -18.86 -36.58
CA ASP A 529 37.70 -19.14 -37.71
C ASP A 529 36.23 -19.07 -37.30
N PHE A 530 35.94 -18.53 -36.11
CA PHE A 530 34.57 -18.23 -35.70
C PHE A 530 34.00 -17.12 -36.59
N ASN A 531 32.71 -17.21 -36.91
CA ASN A 531 32.02 -16.18 -37.67
C ASN A 531 31.67 -14.99 -36.75
N HIS A 532 32.71 -14.32 -36.25
CA HIS A 532 32.63 -13.24 -35.28
C HIS A 532 33.57 -12.09 -35.68
N PRO A 533 33.15 -10.81 -35.62
CA PRO A 533 33.99 -9.66 -35.99
C PRO A 533 35.36 -9.64 -35.28
N GLN A 534 35.41 -10.11 -34.03
CA GLN A 534 36.65 -10.16 -33.26
C GLN A 534 37.55 -11.35 -33.60
N ALA A 535 36.99 -12.47 -34.10
CA ALA A 535 37.79 -13.56 -34.64
C ALA A 535 38.52 -13.12 -35.92
N PHE A 536 37.83 -12.38 -36.80
CA PHE A 536 38.47 -11.79 -37.98
C PHE A 536 39.58 -10.79 -37.61
N LYS A 537 39.38 -10.00 -36.54
CA LYS A 537 40.42 -9.09 -36.04
C LYS A 537 41.59 -9.84 -35.44
N LEU A 538 41.36 -10.85 -34.60
CA LEU A 538 42.38 -11.74 -34.05
C LEU A 538 43.26 -12.35 -35.14
N LYS A 539 42.63 -12.89 -36.20
CA LYS A 539 43.34 -13.46 -37.36
C LYS A 539 44.22 -12.41 -38.05
N ARG A 540 43.69 -11.21 -38.28
CA ARG A 540 44.47 -10.10 -38.86
C ARG A 540 45.62 -9.63 -37.98
N VAL A 541 45.43 -9.58 -36.66
CA VAL A 541 46.49 -9.22 -35.70
C VAL A 541 47.65 -10.20 -35.83
N ILE A 542 47.37 -11.51 -35.82
CA ILE A 542 48.40 -12.55 -35.89
C ILE A 542 49.09 -12.59 -37.26
N GLU A 543 48.35 -12.38 -38.35
CA GLU A 543 48.91 -12.50 -39.72
C GLU A 543 49.62 -11.23 -40.21
N GLN A 544 49.19 -10.04 -39.78
CA GLN A 544 49.60 -8.76 -40.40
C GLN A 544 50.05 -7.70 -39.39
N GLY A 545 49.92 -7.94 -38.09
CA GLY A 545 50.12 -6.93 -37.06
C GLY A 545 49.06 -5.81 -37.12
N VAL A 546 49.22 -4.78 -36.28
CA VAL A 546 48.31 -3.63 -36.19
C VAL A 546 49.05 -2.33 -36.53
N PRO A 547 48.52 -1.52 -37.48
CA PRO A 547 49.13 -0.26 -37.84
C PRO A 547 49.15 0.73 -36.67
N GLU A 548 50.18 1.58 -36.65
CA GLU A 548 50.37 2.64 -35.67
C GLU A 548 49.14 3.57 -35.61
N GLY A 549 48.69 3.92 -34.40
CA GLY A 549 47.48 4.70 -34.16
C GLY A 549 46.20 3.89 -33.89
N LYS A 550 46.16 2.58 -34.20
CA LYS A 550 45.01 1.69 -33.90
C LYS A 550 45.33 0.54 -32.94
N ARG A 551 46.59 0.45 -32.50
CA ARG A 551 47.13 -0.68 -31.72
C ARG A 551 46.36 -0.90 -30.42
N ASN A 552 46.25 0.12 -29.56
CA ASN A 552 45.67 -0.03 -28.23
C ASN A 552 44.24 -0.58 -28.26
N ASN A 553 43.35 0.03 -29.06
CA ASN A 553 41.95 -0.42 -29.16
C ASN A 553 41.83 -1.80 -29.81
N THR A 554 42.59 -2.08 -30.88
CA THR A 554 42.49 -3.36 -31.59
C THR A 554 43.01 -4.52 -30.74
N TYR A 555 44.14 -4.31 -30.06
CA TYR A 555 44.71 -5.31 -29.15
C TYR A 555 43.83 -5.52 -27.91
N PHE A 556 43.27 -4.45 -27.34
CA PHE A 556 42.34 -4.56 -26.22
C PHE A 556 41.10 -5.38 -26.57
N GLU A 557 40.48 -5.13 -27.73
CA GLU A 557 39.32 -5.89 -28.18
C GLU A 557 39.62 -7.38 -28.41
N VAL A 558 40.81 -7.70 -28.95
CA VAL A 558 41.24 -9.08 -29.20
C VAL A 558 41.56 -9.82 -27.91
N ILE A 559 42.27 -9.18 -26.96
CA ILE A 559 42.54 -9.77 -25.64
C ILE A 559 41.24 -10.02 -24.88
N ARG A 560 40.30 -9.07 -24.92
CA ARG A 560 38.99 -9.22 -24.29
C ARG A 560 38.19 -10.37 -24.91
N TYR A 561 38.23 -10.54 -26.22
CA TYR A 561 37.60 -11.67 -26.92
C TYR A 561 38.18 -13.04 -26.49
N LEU A 562 39.51 -13.16 -26.37
CA LEU A 562 40.17 -14.38 -25.92
C LEU A 562 39.83 -14.70 -24.46
N ARG A 563 39.82 -13.68 -23.59
CA ARG A 563 39.48 -13.84 -22.16
C ARG A 563 38.01 -14.16 -21.93
N ASP A 564 37.10 -13.54 -22.70
CA ASP A 564 35.68 -13.89 -22.69
C ASP A 564 35.48 -15.37 -23.08
N THR A 565 36.31 -15.90 -23.99
CA THR A 565 36.32 -17.33 -24.35
C THR A 565 36.84 -18.22 -23.20
N LEU A 566 37.93 -17.82 -22.53
CA LEU A 566 38.50 -18.52 -21.37
C LEU A 566 37.54 -18.59 -20.17
N ASN A 567 36.80 -17.52 -19.94
CA ASN A 567 35.87 -17.42 -18.81
C ASN A 567 34.54 -18.14 -19.05
N ASN A 568 34.29 -18.67 -20.26
CA ASN A 568 33.04 -19.35 -20.59
C ASN A 568 33.16 -20.89 -20.54
N PRO A 569 32.37 -21.58 -19.68
CA PRO A 569 32.37 -23.04 -19.58
C PRO A 569 31.99 -23.78 -20.87
N SER A 570 31.18 -23.16 -21.74
CA SER A 570 30.74 -23.77 -23.01
C SER A 570 31.86 -23.89 -24.05
N PHE A 571 32.96 -23.15 -23.89
CA PHE A 571 34.14 -23.17 -24.78
C PHE A 571 35.33 -23.91 -24.17
N LYS A 572 35.08 -24.80 -23.19
CA LYS A 572 36.13 -25.53 -22.47
C LYS A 572 37.12 -26.27 -23.39
N ASN A 573 36.65 -26.77 -24.54
CA ASN A 573 37.49 -27.47 -25.52
C ASN A 573 38.48 -26.55 -26.26
N GLN A 574 38.25 -25.25 -26.22
CA GLN A 574 39.06 -24.22 -26.88
C GLN A 574 39.87 -23.39 -25.88
N HIS A 575 39.82 -23.69 -24.58
CA HIS A 575 40.58 -22.93 -23.57
C HIS A 575 42.09 -22.98 -23.79
N ASP A 576 42.61 -24.16 -24.14
CA ASP A 576 44.05 -24.31 -24.41
C ASP A 576 44.47 -23.49 -25.65
N GLU A 577 43.63 -23.49 -26.69
CA GLU A 577 43.84 -22.69 -27.89
C GLU A 577 43.78 -21.18 -27.57
N ALA A 578 42.83 -20.74 -26.75
CA ALA A 578 42.68 -19.35 -26.35
C ALA A 578 43.91 -18.83 -25.59
N ARG A 579 44.49 -19.63 -24.70
CA ARG A 579 45.74 -19.27 -23.98
C ARG A 579 46.92 -19.14 -24.93
N GLU A 580 47.08 -20.10 -25.84
CA GLU A 580 48.17 -20.06 -26.82
C GLU A 580 48.07 -18.84 -27.75
N LEU A 581 46.84 -18.48 -28.15
CA LEU A 581 46.58 -17.29 -28.96
C LEU A 581 46.80 -16.00 -28.18
N GLU A 582 46.48 -15.95 -26.89
CA GLU A 582 46.75 -14.79 -26.03
C GLU A 582 48.26 -14.52 -25.93
N GLU A 583 49.06 -15.57 -25.72
CA GLU A 583 50.53 -15.45 -25.71
C GLU A 583 51.10 -14.95 -27.05
N LYS A 584 50.60 -15.48 -28.18
CA LYS A 584 51.00 -15.03 -29.51
C LYS A 584 50.63 -13.58 -29.78
N VAL A 585 49.45 -13.15 -29.34
CA VAL A 585 49.01 -11.75 -29.48
C VAL A 585 49.91 -10.83 -28.64
N ILE A 586 50.28 -11.23 -27.41
CA ILE A 586 51.22 -10.46 -26.57
C ILE A 586 52.59 -10.35 -27.25
N GLN A 587 53.11 -11.43 -27.83
CA GLN A 587 54.36 -11.39 -28.59
C GLN A 587 54.26 -10.44 -29.80
N GLN A 588 53.12 -10.43 -30.48
CA GLN A 588 52.88 -9.53 -31.61
C GLN A 588 52.78 -8.06 -31.17
N MET A 589 52.24 -7.75 -29.99
CA MET A 589 52.24 -6.39 -29.44
C MET A 589 53.67 -5.84 -29.29
N TYR A 590 54.58 -6.66 -28.78
CA TYR A 590 56.00 -6.28 -28.67
C TYR A 590 56.65 -6.14 -30.05
N ALA A 591 56.35 -7.04 -31.00
CA ALA A 591 56.85 -6.96 -32.36
C ALA A 591 56.37 -5.69 -33.10
N ASP A 592 55.15 -5.24 -32.81
CA ASP A 592 54.59 -4.00 -33.33
C ASP A 592 55.12 -2.74 -32.63
N GLY A 593 55.94 -2.89 -31.58
CA GLY A 593 56.63 -1.78 -30.91
C GLY A 593 55.88 -1.14 -29.75
N LEU A 594 54.94 -1.85 -29.10
CA LEU A 594 54.36 -1.38 -27.83
C LEU A 594 55.37 -1.52 -26.70
N THR A 595 55.36 -0.55 -25.78
CA THR A 595 56.17 -0.61 -24.55
C THR A 595 55.56 -1.59 -23.55
N GLU A 596 56.37 -2.11 -22.63
CA GLU A 596 55.93 -2.99 -21.53
C GLU A 596 54.74 -2.40 -20.75
N LYS A 597 54.77 -1.09 -20.46
CA LYS A 597 53.67 -0.38 -19.79
C LYS A 597 52.38 -0.37 -20.61
N GLU A 598 52.47 -0.23 -21.94
CA GLU A 598 51.28 -0.24 -22.81
C GLU A 598 50.69 -1.64 -22.92
N VAL A 599 51.54 -2.66 -23.03
CA VAL A 599 51.11 -4.07 -23.01
C VAL A 599 50.46 -4.40 -21.67
N GLU A 600 51.04 -3.99 -20.54
CA GLU A 600 50.44 -4.17 -19.21
C GLU A 600 49.06 -3.50 -19.09
N VAL A 601 48.89 -2.28 -19.63
CA VAL A 601 47.60 -1.58 -19.59
C VAL A 601 46.55 -2.28 -20.44
N ILE A 602 46.92 -2.77 -21.63
CA ILE A 602 46.00 -3.46 -22.55
C ILE A 602 45.63 -4.85 -22.00
N CYS A 603 46.60 -5.55 -21.41
CA CYS A 603 46.43 -6.90 -20.86
C CYS A 603 46.02 -6.91 -19.38
N ARG A 604 45.79 -5.75 -18.75
CA ARG A 604 45.32 -5.67 -17.37
C ARG A 604 43.97 -6.38 -17.25
N GLU A 605 43.80 -7.20 -16.22
CA GLU A 605 42.53 -7.90 -15.95
C GLU A 605 41.36 -6.90 -15.88
N ILE A 606 40.26 -7.21 -16.57
CA ILE A 606 38.98 -6.46 -16.50
C ILE A 606 38.10 -7.05 -15.41
#